data_AF-A0A9E4ZR25-F1
#
_entry.id   AF-A0A9E4ZR25-F1
#
_cell.length_a   1.000
_cell.length_b   1.000
_cell.length_c   1.000
_cell.angle_alpha   90.00
_cell.angle_beta   90.00
_cell.angle_gamma   90.00
#
_symmetry.space_group_name_H-M   'P 1'
#
loop_
_entity.id
_entity.type
_entity.pdbx_description
1 polymer ?
#
loop_
_entity_poly.entity_id
_entity_poly.type
_entity_poly.pdbx_seq_one_letter_code
_entity_poly.pdbx_strand_id
1 'polypeptide(L)' 'MTVGLLKGVNKPGHRGWVTEKCAICGTVLDFVNGYEAKNIYYCPRCVEQGLKAYFCSADARRLHYKCPYCKGELKPFYS' A
#
# COMPACT_ATOMS: atom_id res chain seq x y z
N MET A 1 -31.91 -6.67 2.97
CA MET A 1 -30.64 -7.23 3.49
C MET A 1 -29.54 -6.93 2.49
N THR A 2 -28.94 -5.74 2.56
CA THR A 2 -27.80 -5.35 1.72
C THR A 2 -26.54 -5.47 2.58
N VAL A 3 -25.82 -6.58 2.42
CA VAL A 3 -24.55 -6.82 3.11
C VAL A 3 -23.47 -6.01 2.40
N GLY A 4 -23.28 -4.77 2.80
CA GLY A 4 -22.09 -4.01 2.48
C GLY A 4 -20.89 -4.67 3.17
N LEU A 5 -19.87 -5.03 2.39
CA LEU A 5 -18.58 -5.52 2.88
C LEU A 5 -17.89 -4.45 3.74
N LEU A 6 -18.21 -4.40 5.03
CA LEU A 6 -17.48 -3.62 6.02
C LEU A 6 -16.32 -4.45 6.59
N LYS A 7 -15.21 -4.52 5.86
CA LYS A 7 -13.90 -4.84 6.45
C LYS A 7 -13.43 -3.61 7.24
N GLY A 8 -13.89 -3.46 8.48
CA GLY A 8 -13.38 -2.35 9.31
C GLY A 8 -14.16 -1.97 10.56
N VAL A 9 -15.17 -2.73 10.99
CA VAL A 9 -15.94 -2.39 12.20
C VAL A 9 -15.60 -3.36 13.33
N ASN A 10 -14.39 -3.25 13.88
CA ASN A 10 -14.12 -3.59 15.28
C ASN A 10 -12.68 -3.23 15.68
N LYS A 11 -12.49 -2.03 16.24
CA LYS A 11 -11.88 -1.83 17.56
C LYS A 11 -11.69 -0.32 17.84
N PRO A 12 -12.48 0.26 18.75
CA PRO A 12 -12.21 1.60 19.27
C PRO A 12 -11.02 1.50 20.22
N GLY A 13 -9.89 2.11 19.84
CA GLY A 13 -8.71 2.23 20.70
C GLY A 13 -7.57 1.25 20.39
N HIS A 14 -6.88 1.44 19.27
CA HIS A 14 -5.42 1.28 19.16
C HIS A 14 -4.99 2.10 17.94
N ARG A 15 -3.99 2.98 18.10
CA ARG A 15 -3.18 3.55 17.00
C ARG A 15 -2.35 2.42 16.38
N GLY A 16 -3.05 1.42 15.84
CA GLY A 16 -2.49 0.17 15.35
C GLY A 16 -1.74 0.44 14.07
N TRP A 17 -0.43 0.40 14.21
CA TRP A 17 0.58 0.28 13.17
C TRP A 17 0.04 -0.47 11.94
N VAL A 18 -0.40 0.29 10.93
CA VAL A 18 -0.63 -0.28 9.60
C VAL A 18 0.76 -0.39 9.00
N THR A 19 1.44 -1.49 9.29
CA THR A 19 2.71 -1.86 8.65
C THR A 19 2.39 -2.89 7.59
N GLU A 20 2.55 -2.57 6.30
CA GLU A 20 2.53 -3.59 5.24
C GLU A 20 3.96 -3.93 4.84
N LYS A 21 4.13 -4.94 3.98
CA LYS A 21 5.43 -5.28 3.42
C LYS A 21 5.46 -4.88 1.95
N CYS A 22 6.63 -4.47 1.47
CA CYS A 22 6.87 -4.35 0.05
C CYS A 22 6.64 -5.71 -0.64
N ALA A 23 5.87 -5.74 -1.72
CA ALA A 23 5.57 -6.96 -2.45
C ALA A 23 6.80 -7.61 -3.11
N ILE A 24 7.90 -6.86 -3.26
CA ILE A 24 9.13 -7.33 -3.92
C ILE A 24 10.20 -7.70 -2.91
N CYS A 25 10.67 -6.73 -2.13
CA CYS A 25 11.77 -6.95 -1.20
C CYS A 25 11.33 -7.41 0.20
N GLY A 26 10.03 -7.36 0.52
CA GLY A 26 9.52 -7.71 1.84
C GLY A 26 9.84 -6.68 2.94
N THR A 27 10.48 -5.55 2.61
CA THR A 27 10.73 -4.45 3.55
C THR A 27 9.45 -3.98 4.20
N VAL A 28 9.47 -3.81 5.51
CA VAL A 28 8.33 -3.32 6.28
C VAL A 28 8.12 -1.84 5.97
N LEU A 29 6.96 -1.52 5.42
CA LEU A 29 6.48 -0.18 5.11
C LEU A 29 5.52 0.22 6.22
N ASP A 30 6.01 1.06 7.13
CA ASP A 30 5.19 1.68 8.16
C ASP A 30 4.43 2.86 7.53
N PHE A 31 3.11 2.80 7.45
CA PHE A 31 2.33 3.86 6.78
C PHE A 31 2.31 5.18 7.55
N VAL A 32 2.60 5.14 8.86
CA VAL A 32 2.64 6.35 9.70
C VAL A 32 3.95 7.11 9.44
N ASN A 33 5.09 6.46 9.66
CA ASN A 33 6.41 7.07 9.39
C ASN A 33 6.69 7.21 7.89
N GLY A 34 6.15 6.32 7.06
CA GLY A 34 6.37 6.32 5.62
C GLY A 34 5.60 7.38 4.85
N TYR A 35 4.51 7.92 5.42
CA TYR A 35 3.85 9.13 4.94
C TYR A 35 4.78 10.34 5.10
N GLU A 36 5.41 10.50 6.28
CA GLU A 36 6.40 11.56 6.54
C GLU A 36 7.69 11.37 5.73
N ALA A 37 8.17 10.14 5.60
CA ALA A 37 9.39 9.82 4.87
C ALA A 37 9.20 9.78 3.34
N LYS A 38 7.97 9.95 2.83
CA LYS A 38 7.63 9.95 1.38
C LYS A 38 8.21 8.76 0.61
N ASN A 39 8.19 7.58 1.23
CA ASN A 39 8.88 6.39 0.73
C ASN A 39 7.96 5.25 0.31
N ILE A 40 6.65 5.46 0.32
CA ILE A 40 5.64 4.44 0.03
C ILE A 40 4.96 4.73 -1.31
N TYR A 41 4.93 3.72 -2.17
CA TYR A 41 4.21 3.71 -3.44
C TYR A 41 3.22 2.55 -3.45
N TYR A 42 2.11 2.73 -4.14
CA TYR A 42 1.09 1.70 -4.28
C TYR A 42 0.49 1.71 -5.67
N CYS A 43 0.00 0.55 -6.12
CA CYS A 43 -0.75 0.48 -7.37
C CYS A 43 -2.26 0.52 -7.07
N PRO A 44 -2.99 1.58 -7.46
CA PRO A 44 -4.42 1.71 -7.15
C PRO A 44 -5.23 0.55 -7.74
N ARG A 45 -4.97 0.17 -9.00
CA ARG A 45 -5.71 -0.90 -9.68
C ARG A 45 -5.57 -2.25 -8.99
N CYS A 46 -4.37 -2.59 -8.52
CA CYS A 46 -4.12 -3.86 -7.83
C CYS A 46 -4.69 -3.82 -6.40
N VAL A 47 -4.58 -2.69 -5.70
CA VAL A 47 -5.17 -2.52 -4.37
C VAL A 47 -6.70 -2.60 -4.42
N GLU A 48 -7.34 -2.02 -5.45
CA GLU A 48 -8.78 -2.14 -5.72
C GLU A 48 -9.21 -3.60 -5.98
N GLN A 49 -8.33 -4.41 -6.57
CA GLN A 49 -8.54 -5.85 -6.76
C GLN A 49 -8.27 -6.68 -5.50
N GLY A 50 -7.87 -6.05 -4.39
CA GLY A 50 -7.55 -6.72 -3.12
C GLY A 50 -6.12 -7.28 -3.02
N LEU A 51 -5.25 -6.98 -3.99
CA LEU A 51 -3.83 -7.33 -3.93
C LEU A 51 -3.07 -6.30 -3.08
N LYS A 52 -2.19 -6.78 -2.20
CA LYS A 52 -1.28 -5.95 -1.39
C LYS A 52 -0.10 -5.43 -2.22
N ALA A 53 -0.40 -4.61 -3.23
CA ALA A 53 0.58 -4.06 -4.15
C ALA A 53 1.18 -2.75 -3.62
N TYR A 54 1.91 -2.86 -2.51
CA TYR A 54 2.69 -1.77 -1.91
C TYR A 54 4.18 -1.97 -2.20
N PHE A 55 4.87 -0.87 -2.47
CA PHE A 55 6.27 -0.86 -2.90
C PHE A 55 7.04 0.24 -2.17
N CYS A 56 8.29 -0.07 -1.82
CA CYS A 56 9.21 0.93 -1.30
C CYS A 56 9.70 1.84 -2.44
N SER A 57 10.22 3.03 -2.10
CA SER A 57 10.78 3.97 -3.07
C SER A 57 11.90 3.38 -3.92
N ALA A 58 12.72 2.48 -3.37
CA ALA A 58 13.80 1.82 -4.09
C ALA A 58 13.29 0.89 -5.20
N ASP A 59 12.31 0.02 -4.89
CA ASP A 59 11.73 -0.89 -5.87
C ASP A 59 10.82 -0.15 -6.86
N ALA A 60 10.09 0.87 -6.41
CA ALA A 60 9.32 1.73 -7.29
C ALA A 60 10.22 2.41 -8.34
N ARG A 61 11.42 2.87 -7.96
CA ARG A 61 12.42 3.42 -8.89
C ARG A 61 12.96 2.36 -9.84
N ARG A 62 13.29 1.15 -9.35
CA ARG A 62 13.73 0.03 -10.21
C ARG A 62 12.69 -0.37 -11.24
N LEU A 63 11.42 -0.30 -10.86
CA LEU A 63 10.29 -0.59 -11.74
C LEU A 63 9.88 0.59 -12.62
N HIS A 64 10.62 1.71 -12.57
CA HIS A 64 10.29 2.94 -13.29
C HIS A 64 8.85 3.41 -13.03
N TYR A 65 8.38 3.28 -11.79
CA TYR A 65 7.03 3.63 -11.36
C TYR A 65 5.93 2.86 -12.11
N LYS A 66 6.22 1.63 -12.58
CA LYS A 66 5.24 0.72 -13.17
C LYS A 66 4.97 -0.48 -12.28
N CYS A 67 3.70 -0.82 -12.11
CA CYS A 67 3.30 -1.99 -11.36
C CYS A 67 3.71 -3.28 -12.11
N PRO A 68 4.38 -4.24 -11.47
CA PRO A 68 4.81 -5.49 -12.10
C PRO A 68 3.63 -6.40 -12.48
N TYR A 69 2.47 -6.23 -11.82
CA TYR A 69 1.28 -7.05 -12.04
C TYR A 69 0.44 -6.55 -13.22
N CYS A 70 0.01 -5.29 -13.17
CA CYS A 70 -0.93 -4.72 -14.15
C CYS A 70 -0.28 -3.74 -15.14
N LYS A 71 1.04 -3.50 -15.03
CA LYS A 71 1.79 -2.49 -15.81
C LYS A 71 1.28 -1.05 -15.68
N GLY A 72 0.33 -0.80 -14.77
CA GLY A 72 -0.20 0.54 -14.48
C GLY A 72 0.80 1.38 -13.69
N GLU A 73 0.58 2.70 -13.68
CA GLU A 73 1.43 3.63 -12.94
C GLU A 73 1.28 3.47 -11.42
N LEU A 74 2.43 3.50 -10.73
CA LEU A 74 2.52 3.50 -9.27
C LEU A 74 2.26 4.92 -8.76
N LYS A 75 1.33 5.04 -7.80
CA LYS A 75 1.03 6.30 -7.15
C LYS A 75 1.75 6.40 -5.80
N PRO A 76 2.30 7.58 -5.44
CA PRO A 76 2.81 7.81 -4.10
C PRO A 76 1.66 7.79 -3.09
N PHE A 77 1.89 7.19 -1.92
CA PHE A 77 0.89 7.13 -0.83
C PHE A 77 0.88 8.40 0.06
N TYR A 78 1.62 9.44 -0.31
CA TYR A 78 1.84 10.64 0.53
C TYR A 78 1.24 11.94 -0.04
N SER A 79 0.18 11.83 -0.86
CA SER A 79 -0.49 13.00 -1.44
C SER A 79 -1.67 13.49 -0.62
#